data_AF-A0A6J1ESM1-F1
#
_entry.id   AF-A0A6J1ESM1-F1
#
_cell.length_a   1.000
_cell.length_b   1.000
_cell.length_c   1.000
_cell.angle_alpha   90.00
_cell.angle_beta   90.00
_cell.angle_gamma   90.00
#
_symmetry.space_group_name_H-M   'P 1'
#
loop_
_entity.id
_entity.type
_entity.pdbx_description
1 polymer ?
#
loop_
_entity_poly.entity_id
_entity_poly.type
_entity_poly.pdbx_seq_one_letter_code
_entity_poly.pdbx_strand_id
1 'polypeptide(L)'
;MKPRYVPERQSDFGVPRCSSSFVNHFPHHLIVTFCYGFSALCGLISFFSISITISSPFIFSICITMAVHSSAILLLQLFFYFLVASAASRSNEIAGGVRIWPLPASVTHGGHRRLYVAKDFRLNTQGSNFSDASGILQEGFSRLLDVVHAAHVVDANLTRLGSSALLLGIHIVVSSPSDELQYGVDESYTLSVPAPTPGKPAYAYLQARTVYGALHGLQTFSQLCSFNFESRVIEVRKVPWNIIDQPRFSYRGLLIDTSRHYQPLPVIKKVIDSMAYAKLNVLHWHIVDTQSFPLEIPSFPKLWLGAYSKQERYTIADATEIVRYAQRRGVSVLAEVDVPGHALSWGVGYPALWPSKDCKQPLDVSNEFTFKVIDGILSDFSKIFKYRFVHLGGDEVNTTCWTVTPHIRNWLRKQGMKESDAYKYFVLQAQKIALSHGYELVNWEETFNDFGSELSRKTVVHNWLGTGVAPEVVAAGLRCIVSNQDSWYLDHIDTSWEQFYTNEPLKNITDPQHQKLVIGGEVCMWGENIDGSNIEQTIWPRAAAAAERLWTPYDNLAKDPNQVFARLTHFRCLLNQRGINAAPVSGLGRSAPWGPGSCYVQ
;
A
#
# COMPACT_ATOMS: atom_id res chain seq x y z
N MET A 1 -61.09 -24.57 -3.52
CA MET A 1 -61.88 -24.42 -2.28
C MET A 1 -60.98 -23.84 -1.19
N LYS A 2 -61.30 -22.64 -0.69
CA LYS A 2 -60.70 -22.01 0.51
C LYS A 2 -61.15 -22.74 1.79
N PRO A 3 -60.38 -22.66 2.89
CA PRO A 3 -60.70 -21.71 3.98
C PRO A 3 -59.41 -21.11 4.61
N ARG A 4 -59.35 -20.09 5.48
CA ARG A 4 -60.23 -19.12 6.16
C ARG A 4 -59.25 -18.12 6.83
N TYR A 5 -59.60 -16.83 6.92
CA TYR A 5 -59.60 -15.98 8.15
C TYR A 5 -59.77 -14.49 7.79
N VAL A 6 -60.59 -13.80 8.58
CA VAL A 6 -60.96 -12.36 8.55
C VAL A 6 -61.16 -11.96 10.05
N PRO A 7 -61.29 -10.68 10.45
CA PRO A 7 -60.29 -9.60 10.65
C PRO A 7 -60.34 -9.06 12.11
N GLU A 8 -59.49 -8.12 12.55
CA GLU A 8 -59.67 -6.65 12.70
C GLU A 8 -58.67 -6.25 13.83
N ARG A 9 -58.02 -5.08 13.97
CA ARG A 9 -58.45 -3.69 13.81
C ARG A 9 -57.19 -2.78 13.91
N GLN A 10 -57.04 -1.76 13.07
CA GLN A 10 -56.10 -0.64 13.27
C GLN A 10 -56.85 0.66 13.01
N SER A 11 -56.67 1.64 13.91
CA SER A 11 -57.30 2.96 13.91
C SER A 11 -56.29 4.05 13.56
N ASP A 12 -56.74 4.96 12.70
CA ASP A 12 -56.10 6.17 12.17
C ASP A 12 -55.82 7.30 13.19
N PHE A 13 -55.19 8.35 12.63
CA PHE A 13 -55.00 9.75 13.08
C PHE A 13 -53.64 10.06 13.74
N GLY A 14 -52.88 11.10 13.37
CA GLY A 14 -53.08 12.23 12.48
C GLY A 14 -51.80 13.08 12.40
N VAL A 15 -51.66 13.86 11.31
CA VAL A 15 -50.56 14.80 11.03
C VAL A 15 -50.89 16.17 11.67
N PRO A 16 -49.89 17.03 11.94
CA PRO A 16 -49.95 18.34 11.29
C PRO A 16 -48.59 18.91 10.82
N ARG A 17 -48.66 19.62 9.68
CA ARG A 17 -47.72 20.68 9.27
C ARG A 17 -48.22 22.02 9.85
N CYS A 18 -47.33 22.98 10.09
CA CYS A 18 -47.52 24.36 9.65
C CYS A 18 -46.27 25.24 9.79
N SER A 19 -46.24 26.27 8.97
CA SER A 19 -45.16 27.21 8.64
C SER A 19 -45.31 28.58 9.33
N SER A 20 -44.22 29.36 9.22
CA SER A 20 -44.11 30.84 9.07
C SER A 20 -44.32 31.81 10.26
N SER A 21 -43.21 32.49 10.58
CA SER A 21 -43.02 33.97 10.59
C SER A 21 -43.18 34.82 11.88
N PHE A 22 -42.26 35.80 11.98
CA PHE A 22 -42.23 37.09 12.73
C PHE A 22 -41.52 37.23 14.11
N VAL A 23 -40.32 37.86 14.05
CA VAL A 23 -39.87 39.14 14.68
C VAL A 23 -39.79 39.32 16.22
N ASN A 24 -38.55 39.64 16.67
CA ASN A 24 -38.05 40.50 17.79
C ASN A 24 -38.76 40.52 19.17
N HIS A 25 -38.04 40.09 20.22
CA HIS A 25 -37.35 40.95 21.22
C HIS A 25 -36.90 40.11 22.44
N PHE A 26 -35.66 40.34 22.90
CA PHE A 26 -35.12 39.96 24.23
C PHE A 26 -35.93 40.69 25.35
N PRO A 27 -35.90 40.29 26.65
CA PRO A 27 -34.67 39.91 27.36
C PRO A 27 -34.73 38.95 28.58
N HIS A 28 -33.54 38.66 29.10
CA HIS A 28 -33.17 38.41 30.51
C HIS A 28 -33.31 37.01 31.16
N HIS A 29 -32.12 36.51 31.53
CA HIS A 29 -31.70 35.88 32.80
C HIS A 29 -31.50 34.35 32.95
N LEU A 30 -30.25 34.08 33.38
CA LEU A 30 -29.71 32.98 34.20
C LEU A 30 -29.44 31.61 33.56
N ILE A 31 -28.16 31.40 33.19
CA ILE A 31 -27.47 30.11 33.24
C ILE A 31 -26.45 30.18 34.39
N VAL A 32 -26.51 29.20 35.29
CA VAL A 32 -25.51 28.94 36.33
C VAL A 32 -24.50 27.94 35.77
N THR A 33 -23.21 28.26 35.84
CA THR A 33 -22.10 27.30 35.67
C THR A 33 -21.03 27.64 36.72
N PHE A 34 -20.72 26.67 37.58
CA PHE A 34 -19.55 26.66 38.48
C PHE A 34 -18.33 26.15 37.67
N CYS A 35 -17.23 26.92 37.54
CA CYS A 35 -16.01 26.93 38.40
C CYS A 35 -15.09 25.69 38.16
N TYR A 36 -13.76 25.74 37.94
CA TYR A 36 -12.62 26.64 38.24
C TYR A 36 -11.53 26.45 37.16
N GLY A 37 -10.83 27.48 36.67
CA GLY A 37 -9.53 28.02 37.17
C GLY A 37 -8.51 27.92 36.01
N PHE A 38 -7.78 28.94 35.54
CA PHE A 38 -6.87 29.86 36.23
C PHE A 38 -6.70 31.16 35.40
N SER A 39 -6.34 32.22 36.12
CA SER A 39 -6.40 33.65 35.80
C SER A 39 -5.49 34.17 34.69
N ALA A 40 -6.08 35.05 33.88
CA ALA A 40 -5.41 36.07 33.05
C ALA A 40 -4.76 37.18 33.89
N LEU A 41 -3.75 37.86 33.34
CA LEU A 41 -3.65 39.32 33.49
C LEU A 41 -2.78 39.92 32.36
N CYS A 42 -3.44 40.65 31.47
CA CYS A 42 -2.84 41.59 30.53
C CYS A 42 -3.69 42.87 30.59
N GLY A 43 -3.04 44.03 30.72
CA GLY A 43 -3.63 45.36 30.49
C GLY A 43 -3.97 46.17 31.74
N LEU A 44 -3.19 47.21 32.02
CA LEU A 44 -3.50 48.62 31.68
C LEU A 44 -2.71 49.61 32.55
N ILE A 45 -2.05 50.51 31.83
CA ILE A 45 -1.37 51.72 32.30
C ILE A 45 -2.43 52.71 32.82
N SER A 46 -2.23 53.25 34.02
CA SER A 46 -2.70 54.61 34.40
C SER A 46 -2.02 55.10 35.69
N PHE A 47 -1.35 56.24 35.54
CA PHE A 47 -1.06 57.31 36.49
C PHE A 47 -1.31 57.05 37.99
N PHE A 48 -0.22 57.06 38.78
CA PHE A 48 -0.13 57.81 40.03
C PHE A 48 1.35 58.09 40.34
N SER A 49 1.73 59.36 40.39
CA SER A 49 3.02 59.81 40.89
C SER A 49 3.08 59.62 42.40
N ILE A 50 3.98 58.75 42.88
CA ILE A 50 4.46 58.78 44.25
C ILE A 50 5.98 58.64 44.19
N SER A 51 6.67 59.74 44.52
CA SER A 51 8.11 59.77 44.76
C SER A 51 8.44 58.95 46.00
N ILE A 52 9.14 57.83 45.82
CA ILE A 52 9.89 57.18 46.88
C ILE A 52 11.32 57.02 46.41
N THR A 53 12.18 57.88 46.94
CA THR A 53 13.64 57.79 46.89
C THR A 53 14.07 56.64 47.79
N ILE A 54 14.48 55.51 47.21
CA ILE A 54 15.24 54.49 47.94
C ILE A 54 16.51 54.19 47.15
N SER A 55 17.62 54.58 47.78
CA SER A 55 19.00 54.34 47.42
C SER A 55 19.37 52.88 47.70
N SER A 56 19.76 52.12 46.67
CA SER A 56 20.66 50.96 46.84
C SER A 56 21.27 50.52 45.50
N PRO A 57 22.60 50.32 45.40
CA PRO A 57 23.26 49.85 44.19
C PRO A 57 23.01 48.36 43.89
N PHE A 58 22.24 47.64 44.73
CA PHE A 58 21.98 46.21 44.56
C PHE A 58 20.92 45.86 43.50
N ILE A 59 19.99 46.77 43.17
CA ILE A 59 18.92 46.50 42.19
C ILE A 59 19.42 46.68 40.75
N PHE A 60 20.44 47.53 40.54
CA PHE A 60 21.03 47.76 39.21
C PHE A 60 21.82 46.54 38.70
N SER A 61 22.46 45.79 39.61
CA SER A 61 23.20 44.56 39.26
C SER A 61 22.26 43.40 38.86
N ILE A 62 21.09 43.30 39.49
CA ILE A 62 20.09 42.26 39.20
C ILE A 62 19.33 42.56 37.90
N CYS A 63 19.01 43.84 37.62
CA CYS A 63 18.40 44.22 36.34
C CYS A 63 19.35 44.03 35.15
N ILE A 64 20.66 44.27 35.32
CA ILE A 64 21.65 44.02 34.26
C ILE A 64 21.86 42.52 34.05
N THR A 65 21.91 41.70 35.10
CA THR A 65 22.05 40.24 34.95
C THR A 65 20.80 39.58 34.37
N MET A 66 19.58 40.05 34.70
CA MET A 66 18.32 39.58 34.09
C MET A 66 18.13 40.07 32.65
N ALA A 67 18.57 41.28 32.33
CA ALA A 67 18.57 41.79 30.95
C ALA A 67 19.59 41.04 30.08
N VAL A 68 20.79 40.75 30.60
CA VAL A 68 21.81 39.96 29.89
C VAL A 68 21.39 38.50 29.76
N HIS A 69 20.72 37.91 30.75
CA HIS A 69 20.12 36.56 30.63
C HIS A 69 18.96 36.53 29.63
N SER A 70 18.04 37.50 29.66
CA SER A 70 16.96 37.57 28.67
C SER A 70 17.49 37.81 27.25
N SER A 71 18.53 38.63 27.10
CA SER A 71 19.20 38.87 25.81
C SER A 71 19.93 37.63 25.31
N ALA A 72 20.60 36.89 26.20
CA ALA A 72 21.27 35.63 25.88
C ALA A 72 20.26 34.53 25.52
N ILE A 73 19.12 34.47 26.21
CA ILE A 73 18.02 33.54 25.89
C ILE A 73 17.35 33.93 24.57
N LEU A 74 17.14 35.22 24.30
CA LEU A 74 16.60 35.69 23.01
C LEU A 74 17.59 35.42 21.88
N LEU A 75 18.90 35.61 22.11
CA LEU A 75 19.96 35.30 21.15
C LEU A 75 20.10 33.79 20.95
N LEU A 76 19.94 32.96 21.99
CA LEU A 76 19.89 31.51 21.85
C LEU A 76 18.63 31.08 21.10
N GLN A 77 17.47 31.67 21.37
CA GLN A 77 16.22 31.38 20.66
C GLN A 77 16.28 31.84 19.21
N LEU A 78 16.86 33.01 18.93
CA LEU A 78 17.10 33.51 17.56
C LEU A 78 18.17 32.68 16.86
N PHE A 79 19.22 32.24 17.55
CA PHE A 79 20.24 31.34 17.00
C PHE A 79 19.68 29.94 16.77
N PHE A 80 18.77 29.46 17.62
CA PHE A 80 18.04 28.20 17.43
C PHE A 80 17.01 28.33 16.31
N TYR A 81 16.30 29.46 16.20
CA TYR A 81 15.44 29.77 15.05
C TYR A 81 16.24 29.93 13.78
N PHE A 82 17.43 30.51 13.82
CA PHE A 82 18.32 30.65 12.66
C PHE A 82 18.98 29.31 12.32
N LEU A 83 19.28 28.45 13.29
CA LEU A 83 19.73 27.07 13.07
C LEU A 83 18.60 26.19 12.54
N VAL A 84 17.36 26.35 13.01
CA VAL A 84 16.19 25.62 12.54
C VAL A 84 15.71 26.15 11.18
N ALA A 85 15.76 27.46 10.94
CA ALA A 85 15.43 28.06 9.64
C ALA A 85 16.57 27.87 8.62
N SER A 86 17.84 27.87 9.05
CA SER A 86 18.95 27.46 8.20
C SER A 86 18.98 25.96 8.00
N ALA A 87 18.54 25.13 8.95
CA ALA A 87 18.33 23.70 8.76
C ALA A 87 17.07 23.39 7.95
N ALA A 88 16.04 24.23 7.97
CA ALA A 88 14.83 24.10 7.15
C ALA A 88 15.08 24.57 5.71
N SER A 89 15.77 25.69 5.51
CA SER A 89 16.24 26.14 4.20
C SER A 89 17.34 25.23 3.66
N ARG A 90 18.26 24.74 4.51
CA ARG A 90 19.18 23.67 4.15
C ARG A 90 18.46 22.35 3.95
N SER A 91 17.38 21.98 4.63
CA SER A 91 16.63 20.74 4.32
C SER A 91 15.93 20.83 2.97
N ASN A 92 15.57 22.04 2.54
CA ASN A 92 15.08 22.31 1.19
C ASN A 92 16.19 22.28 0.12
N GLU A 93 17.46 22.44 0.50
CA GLU A 93 18.64 22.36 -0.39
C GLU A 93 19.47 21.05 -0.23
N ILE A 94 19.35 20.32 0.88
CA ILE A 94 20.16 19.14 1.26
C ILE A 94 19.47 17.83 0.83
N ALA A 95 18.18 17.84 0.45
CA ALA A 95 17.58 16.75 -0.33
C ALA A 95 17.84 17.00 -1.83
N GLY A 96 19.01 16.58 -2.31
CA GLY A 96 19.49 16.78 -3.68
C GLY A 96 18.46 16.54 -4.79
N GLY A 97 17.76 17.60 -5.19
CA GLY A 97 17.20 17.83 -6.52
C GLY A 97 16.01 16.98 -7.02
N VAL A 98 15.93 15.70 -6.66
CA VAL A 98 15.04 14.71 -7.31
C VAL A 98 13.93 14.28 -6.36
N ARG A 99 12.67 14.51 -6.74
CA ARG A 99 11.47 14.19 -5.95
C ARG A 99 10.70 12.99 -6.50
N ILE A 100 11.43 11.96 -6.92
CA ILE A 100 10.87 10.73 -7.48
C ILE A 100 10.88 9.65 -6.40
N TRP A 101 9.81 8.87 -6.32
CA TRP A 101 9.65 7.72 -5.43
C TRP A 101 9.00 6.52 -6.17
N PRO A 102 9.57 5.30 -6.10
CA PRO A 102 10.93 4.98 -5.67
C PRO A 102 12.02 5.73 -6.45
N LEU A 103 13.20 5.89 -5.86
CA LEU A 103 14.36 6.48 -6.53
C LEU A 103 14.83 5.57 -7.69
N PRO A 104 14.92 6.07 -8.93
CA PRO A 104 15.39 5.26 -10.06
C PRO A 104 16.85 4.83 -9.94
N ALA A 105 17.23 3.78 -10.69
CA ALA A 105 18.61 3.28 -10.73
C ALA A 105 19.62 4.34 -11.23
N SER A 106 19.25 5.15 -12.22
CA SER A 106 20.05 6.28 -12.70
C SER A 106 19.16 7.46 -13.07
N VAL A 107 19.53 8.66 -12.60
CA VAL A 107 18.81 9.91 -12.88
C VAL A 107 19.82 11.01 -13.15
N THR A 108 19.69 11.68 -14.29
CA THR A 108 20.33 12.97 -14.55
C THR A 108 19.30 13.99 -14.98
N HIS A 109 19.51 15.25 -14.59
CA HIS A 109 18.59 16.33 -14.89
C HIS A 109 19.34 17.66 -15.13
N GLY A 110 18.69 18.60 -15.82
CA GLY A 110 19.18 19.97 -15.99
C GLY A 110 18.98 20.84 -14.74
N GLY A 111 19.51 22.07 -14.78
CA GLY A 111 19.44 23.00 -13.63
C GLY A 111 18.10 23.77 -13.53
N HIS A 112 17.88 24.72 -14.44
CA HIS A 112 16.83 25.74 -14.27
C HIS A 112 15.79 25.80 -15.41
N ARG A 113 15.93 24.97 -16.44
CA ARG A 113 15.01 24.97 -17.58
C ARG A 113 13.73 24.22 -17.25
N ARG A 114 12.66 24.53 -17.98
CA ARG A 114 11.36 23.87 -17.87
C ARG A 114 10.67 23.76 -19.23
N LEU A 115 9.75 22.81 -19.32
CA LEU A 115 8.77 22.69 -20.40
C LEU A 115 7.37 22.73 -19.80
N TYR A 116 6.40 23.22 -20.57
CA TYR A 116 4.99 23.24 -20.19
C TYR A 116 4.24 22.14 -20.93
N VAL A 117 3.43 21.37 -20.20
CA VAL A 117 2.62 20.29 -20.78
C VAL A 117 1.51 20.92 -21.62
N ALA A 118 1.42 20.51 -22.89
CA ALA A 118 0.39 21.00 -23.79
C ALA A 118 -1.01 20.54 -23.36
N LYS A 119 -2.04 21.35 -23.66
CA LYS A 119 -3.43 21.01 -23.36
C LYS A 119 -3.89 19.75 -24.12
N ASP A 120 -3.42 19.57 -25.34
CA ASP A 120 -3.68 18.40 -26.20
C ASP A 120 -2.51 17.41 -26.16
N PHE A 121 -1.96 17.13 -24.98
CA PHE A 121 -0.83 16.21 -24.80
C PHE A 121 -1.11 14.84 -25.45
N ARG A 122 -0.23 14.38 -26.35
CA ARG A 122 -0.46 13.20 -27.20
C ARG A 122 0.42 12.01 -26.86
N LEU A 123 -0.14 10.81 -27.01
CA LEU A 123 0.61 9.56 -27.07
C LEU A 123 1.02 9.28 -28.51
N ASN A 124 2.30 9.01 -28.74
CA ASN A 124 2.83 8.49 -30.01
C ASN A 124 3.48 7.13 -29.74
N THR A 125 3.13 6.11 -30.54
CA THR A 125 3.66 4.74 -30.42
C THR A 125 4.35 4.26 -31.70
N GLN A 126 4.65 5.17 -32.63
CA GLN A 126 5.30 4.85 -33.90
C GLN A 126 6.65 4.14 -33.66
N GLY A 127 6.82 2.96 -34.26
CA GLY A 127 8.04 2.16 -34.09
C GLY A 127 8.00 1.17 -32.92
N SER A 128 6.89 1.12 -32.16
CA SER A 128 6.64 0.04 -31.21
C SER A 128 6.20 -1.24 -31.92
N ASN A 129 6.64 -2.39 -31.42
CA ASN A 129 6.14 -3.71 -31.82
C ASN A 129 4.86 -4.11 -31.06
N PHE A 130 4.46 -3.33 -30.05
CA PHE A 130 3.27 -3.55 -29.25
C PHE A 130 2.08 -2.84 -29.87
N SER A 131 1.11 -3.60 -30.35
CA SER A 131 -0.10 -3.06 -31.00
C SER A 131 -1.11 -2.44 -30.02
N ASP A 132 -0.95 -2.73 -28.72
CA ASP A 132 -1.87 -2.34 -27.65
C ASP A 132 -3.32 -2.81 -27.86
N ALA A 133 -3.49 -4.01 -28.44
CA ALA A 133 -4.82 -4.59 -28.66
C ALA A 133 -5.64 -4.77 -27.36
N SER A 134 -4.97 -4.95 -26.22
CA SER A 134 -5.59 -5.06 -24.89
C SER A 134 -5.88 -3.70 -24.23
N GLY A 135 -5.40 -2.60 -24.82
CA GLY A 135 -5.60 -1.22 -24.35
C GLY A 135 -4.79 -0.85 -23.09
N ILE A 136 -3.83 -1.68 -22.66
CA ILE A 136 -3.05 -1.46 -21.44
C ILE A 136 -2.29 -0.13 -21.52
N LEU A 137 -1.64 0.17 -22.65
CA LEU A 137 -0.82 1.36 -22.80
C LEU A 137 -1.69 2.62 -22.95
N GLN A 138 -2.73 2.57 -23.78
CA GLN A 138 -3.69 3.66 -23.93
C GLN A 138 -4.39 4.01 -22.62
N GLU A 139 -4.86 3.02 -21.87
CA GLU A 139 -5.45 3.25 -20.55
C GLU A 139 -4.40 3.76 -19.54
N GLY A 140 -3.15 3.27 -19.61
CA GLY A 140 -2.04 3.79 -18.81
C GLY A 140 -1.75 5.26 -19.07
N PHE A 141 -1.78 5.67 -20.35
CA PHE A 141 -1.63 7.06 -20.75
C PHE A 141 -2.81 7.92 -20.30
N SER A 142 -4.05 7.44 -20.42
CA SER A 142 -5.22 8.15 -19.90
C SER A 142 -5.10 8.39 -18.39
N ARG A 143 -4.72 7.35 -17.63
CA ARG A 143 -4.52 7.48 -16.18
C ARG A 143 -3.41 8.45 -15.83
N LEU A 144 -2.32 8.49 -16.60
CA LEU A 144 -1.27 9.51 -16.43
C LEU A 144 -1.86 10.92 -16.52
N LEU A 145 -2.68 11.19 -17.54
CA LEU A 145 -3.32 12.50 -17.69
C LEU A 145 -4.25 12.81 -16.52
N ASP A 146 -5.06 11.83 -16.10
CA ASP A 146 -5.98 11.98 -14.98
C ASP A 146 -5.23 12.36 -13.69
N VAL A 147 -4.15 11.66 -13.34
CA VAL A 147 -3.39 11.95 -12.11
C VAL A 147 -2.61 13.26 -12.17
N VAL A 148 -2.14 13.67 -13.35
CA VAL A 148 -1.42 14.93 -13.55
C VAL A 148 -2.37 16.13 -13.52
N HIS A 149 -3.64 15.94 -13.91
CA HIS A 149 -4.68 16.98 -13.91
C HIS A 149 -5.56 16.99 -12.64
N ALA A 150 -5.54 15.93 -11.83
CA ALA A 150 -6.45 15.76 -10.68
C ALA A 150 -6.37 16.89 -9.65
N ALA A 151 -5.18 17.45 -9.41
CA ALA A 151 -4.97 18.39 -8.32
C ALA A 151 -5.51 19.80 -8.62
N HIS A 152 -5.47 20.26 -9.88
CA HIS A 152 -5.73 21.66 -10.23
C HIS A 152 -6.32 21.82 -11.63
N VAL A 153 -7.25 22.78 -11.76
CA VAL A 153 -7.80 23.20 -13.05
C VAL A 153 -6.74 23.98 -13.83
N VAL A 154 -6.49 23.57 -15.08
CA VAL A 154 -5.59 24.26 -16.01
C VAL A 154 -6.39 25.27 -16.84
N ASP A 155 -6.24 26.56 -16.53
CA ASP A 155 -6.95 27.68 -17.19
C ASP A 155 -6.00 28.67 -17.91
N ALA A 156 -4.70 28.33 -17.99
CA ALA A 156 -3.70 29.16 -18.65
C ALA A 156 -3.89 29.28 -20.17
N ASN A 157 -3.67 30.48 -20.71
CA ASN A 157 -3.63 30.69 -22.15
C ASN A 157 -2.23 30.36 -22.72
N LEU A 158 -2.03 29.10 -23.10
CA LEU A 158 -0.77 28.59 -23.64
C LEU A 158 -0.39 29.15 -25.02
N THR A 159 -1.30 29.83 -25.71
CA THR A 159 -1.00 30.45 -27.03
C THR A 159 0.06 31.56 -26.96
N ARG A 160 0.29 32.11 -25.75
CA ARG A 160 1.34 33.12 -25.50
C ARG A 160 2.72 32.52 -25.26
N LEU A 161 2.82 31.20 -25.06
CA LEU A 161 4.09 30.50 -24.90
C LEU A 161 4.64 30.15 -26.28
N GLY A 162 5.93 30.44 -26.53
CA GLY A 162 6.57 30.00 -27.76
C GLY A 162 6.57 28.48 -27.88
N SER A 163 6.34 27.95 -29.09
CA SER A 163 6.20 26.50 -29.35
C SER A 163 7.39 25.65 -28.85
N SER A 164 8.57 26.26 -28.73
CA SER A 164 9.79 25.63 -28.19
C SER A 164 9.76 25.35 -26.68
N ALA A 165 8.82 25.95 -25.94
CA ALA A 165 8.62 25.74 -24.51
C ALA A 165 7.53 24.71 -24.19
N LEU A 166 6.83 24.19 -25.21
CA LEU A 166 5.74 23.22 -25.04
C LEU A 166 6.24 21.78 -25.22
N LEU A 167 5.82 20.92 -24.31
CA LEU A 167 5.91 19.46 -24.42
C LEU A 167 4.59 18.96 -25.00
N LEU A 168 4.60 18.57 -26.28
CA LEU A 168 3.39 18.21 -27.03
C LEU A 168 2.88 16.80 -26.73
N GLY A 169 3.73 15.94 -26.19
CA GLY A 169 3.36 14.54 -25.97
C GLY A 169 4.50 13.70 -25.46
N ILE A 170 4.23 12.40 -25.39
CA ILE A 170 5.19 11.36 -25.07
C ILE A 170 5.20 10.33 -26.21
N HIS A 171 6.39 10.00 -26.68
CA HIS A 171 6.64 8.94 -27.63
C HIS A 171 7.09 7.69 -26.86
N ILE A 172 6.34 6.59 -26.97
CA ILE A 172 6.59 5.34 -26.25
C ILE A 172 6.91 4.23 -27.24
N VAL A 173 8.08 3.61 -27.09
CA VAL A 173 8.48 2.43 -27.87
C VAL A 173 8.55 1.22 -26.95
N VAL A 174 7.63 0.28 -27.16
CA VAL A 174 7.67 -1.05 -26.55
C VAL A 174 8.18 -2.07 -27.56
N SER A 175 9.24 -2.80 -27.21
CA SER A 175 9.91 -3.74 -28.13
C SER A 175 9.26 -5.12 -28.20
N SER A 176 8.62 -5.59 -27.12
CA SER A 176 7.89 -6.85 -27.07
C SER A 176 6.45 -6.68 -27.56
N PRO A 177 5.92 -7.59 -28.40
CA PRO A 177 4.52 -7.59 -28.78
C PRO A 177 3.59 -8.19 -27.72
N SER A 178 4.14 -8.90 -26.72
CA SER A 178 3.36 -9.60 -25.69
C SER A 178 2.99 -8.68 -24.52
N ASP A 179 1.75 -8.83 -24.05
CA ASP A 179 1.21 -8.27 -22.81
C ASP A 179 1.01 -9.34 -21.71
N GLU A 180 1.66 -10.49 -21.81
CA GLU A 180 1.57 -11.51 -20.78
C GLU A 180 2.25 -11.04 -19.47
N LEU A 181 1.47 -10.98 -18.38
CA LEU A 181 1.97 -10.62 -17.05
C LEU A 181 2.29 -11.89 -16.25
N GLN A 182 3.56 -12.20 -16.09
CA GLN A 182 4.04 -13.33 -15.30
C GLN A 182 5.23 -12.94 -14.43
N TYR A 183 5.54 -13.80 -13.45
CA TYR A 183 6.74 -13.67 -12.64
C TYR A 183 8.00 -13.54 -13.51
N GLY A 184 8.81 -12.51 -13.23
CA GLY A 184 10.05 -12.23 -13.96
C GLY A 184 9.86 -11.46 -15.28
N VAL A 185 8.69 -10.87 -15.52
CA VAL A 185 8.50 -9.95 -16.64
C VAL A 185 9.49 -8.78 -16.56
N ASP A 186 9.97 -8.33 -17.72
CA ASP A 186 10.92 -7.23 -17.78
C ASP A 186 10.22 -5.89 -17.54
N GLU A 187 10.54 -5.26 -16.42
CA GLU A 187 9.97 -3.99 -15.96
C GLU A 187 10.90 -2.79 -16.20
N SER A 188 11.98 -2.98 -16.95
CA SER A 188 12.97 -1.94 -17.22
C SER A 188 12.46 -0.90 -18.22
N TYR A 189 12.92 0.34 -18.04
CA TYR A 189 12.62 1.43 -18.97
C TYR A 189 13.70 2.50 -19.00
N THR A 190 13.72 3.28 -20.08
CA THR A 190 14.47 4.52 -20.20
C THR A 190 13.51 5.66 -20.50
N LEU A 191 13.60 6.76 -19.75
CA LEU A 191 12.77 7.94 -19.92
C LEU A 191 13.67 9.15 -20.14
N SER A 192 13.44 9.89 -21.22
CA SER A 192 14.10 11.15 -21.48
C SER A 192 13.08 12.27 -21.74
N VAL A 193 13.34 13.43 -21.16
CA VAL A 193 12.60 14.66 -21.44
C VAL A 193 13.60 15.68 -21.97
N PRO A 194 13.48 16.15 -23.22
CA PRO A 194 14.51 16.97 -23.84
C PRO A 194 14.55 18.39 -23.25
N ALA A 195 15.62 19.13 -23.56
CA ALA A 195 15.67 20.55 -23.30
C ALA A 195 14.82 21.33 -24.34
N PRO A 196 14.26 22.50 -23.98
CA PRO A 196 13.63 23.41 -24.94
C PRO A 196 14.58 23.72 -26.09
N THR A 197 14.14 23.48 -27.32
CA THR A 197 14.92 23.75 -28.54
C THR A 197 14.15 24.75 -29.40
N PRO A 198 14.74 25.91 -29.76
CA PRO A 198 14.06 26.91 -30.59
C PRO A 198 13.53 26.31 -31.89
N GLY A 199 12.27 26.58 -32.22
CA GLY A 199 11.64 26.15 -33.47
C GLY A 199 11.31 24.66 -33.60
N LYS A 200 11.52 23.84 -32.56
CA LYS A 200 11.15 22.41 -32.57
C LYS A 200 10.20 22.06 -31.42
N PRO A 201 9.08 21.38 -31.67
CA PRO A 201 8.24 20.87 -30.60
C PRO A 201 8.99 19.78 -29.81
N ALA A 202 8.75 19.73 -28.50
CA ALA A 202 9.35 18.71 -27.62
C ALA A 202 8.39 17.54 -27.41
N TYR A 203 8.95 16.32 -27.43
CA TYR A 203 8.29 15.11 -26.97
C TYR A 203 9.15 14.47 -25.89
N ALA A 204 8.53 13.93 -24.84
CA ALA A 204 9.20 13.00 -23.96
C ALA A 204 9.39 11.68 -24.71
N TYR A 205 10.47 10.96 -24.46
CA TYR A 205 10.75 9.68 -25.10
C TYR A 205 10.90 8.61 -24.04
N LEU A 206 10.10 7.56 -24.13
CA LEU A 206 10.07 6.43 -23.21
C LEU A 206 10.27 5.14 -24.00
N GLN A 207 11.28 4.36 -23.63
CA GLN A 207 11.51 3.05 -24.23
C GLN A 207 11.45 1.98 -23.14
N ALA A 208 10.80 0.86 -23.44
CA ALA A 208 10.72 -0.27 -22.54
C ALA A 208 10.72 -1.58 -23.32
N ARG A 209 11.17 -2.67 -22.70
CA ARG A 209 11.08 -3.99 -23.34
C ARG A 209 9.64 -4.47 -23.40
N THR A 210 8.89 -4.33 -22.32
CA THR A 210 7.47 -4.72 -22.23
C THR A 210 6.59 -3.52 -21.93
N VAL A 211 5.27 -3.69 -22.10
CA VAL A 211 4.30 -2.66 -21.73
C VAL A 211 4.38 -2.32 -20.23
N TYR A 212 4.78 -3.26 -19.38
CA TYR A 212 4.87 -3.05 -17.93
C TYR A 212 6.03 -2.11 -17.54
N GLY A 213 7.18 -2.21 -18.22
CA GLY A 213 8.24 -1.20 -18.09
C GLY A 213 7.76 0.19 -18.55
N ALA A 214 6.94 0.26 -19.61
CA ALA A 214 6.35 1.53 -20.04
C ALA A 214 5.36 2.10 -19.02
N LEU A 215 4.55 1.28 -18.34
CA LEU A 215 3.68 1.74 -17.24
C LEU A 215 4.49 2.33 -16.08
N HIS A 216 5.61 1.71 -15.70
CA HIS A 216 6.52 2.26 -14.68
C HIS A 216 7.16 3.59 -15.11
N GLY A 217 7.53 3.70 -16.38
CA GLY A 217 8.05 4.94 -16.96
C GLY A 217 7.01 6.07 -17.00
N LEU A 218 5.76 5.75 -17.32
CA LEU A 218 4.64 6.70 -17.22
C LEU A 218 4.43 7.15 -15.77
N GLN A 219 4.51 6.22 -14.81
CA GLN A 219 4.42 6.57 -13.40
C GLN A 219 5.55 7.51 -12.97
N THR A 220 6.79 7.26 -13.41
CA THR A 220 7.92 8.16 -13.14
C THR A 220 7.72 9.52 -13.81
N PHE A 221 7.28 9.56 -15.07
CA PHE A 221 6.97 10.82 -15.76
C PHE A 221 5.90 11.64 -15.05
N SER A 222 4.87 10.99 -14.48
CA SER A 222 3.83 11.67 -13.70
C SER A 222 4.39 12.47 -12.51
N GLN A 223 5.48 11.99 -11.90
CA GLN A 223 6.14 12.62 -10.75
C GLN A 223 7.07 13.77 -11.17
N LEU A 224 7.44 13.85 -12.45
CA LEU A 224 8.16 15.00 -13.00
C LEU A 224 7.25 16.19 -13.29
N CYS A 225 5.94 15.95 -13.41
CA CYS A 225 4.93 16.96 -13.65
C CYS A 225 4.55 17.69 -12.36
N SER A 226 4.46 19.01 -12.41
CA SER A 226 4.04 19.84 -11.28
C SER A 226 3.15 20.98 -11.75
N PHE A 227 2.11 21.30 -11.00
CA PHE A 227 1.28 22.47 -11.28
C PHE A 227 1.99 23.75 -10.83
N ASN A 228 2.12 24.71 -11.75
CA ASN A 228 2.63 26.05 -11.44
C ASN A 228 1.45 26.99 -11.16
N PHE A 229 1.36 27.49 -9.93
CA PHE A 229 0.27 28.36 -9.50
C PHE A 229 0.32 29.78 -10.08
N GLU A 230 1.51 30.26 -10.48
CA GLU A 230 1.66 31.58 -11.10
C GLU A 230 1.16 31.55 -12.54
N SER A 231 1.62 30.57 -13.31
CA SER A 231 1.26 30.43 -14.72
C SER A 231 0.00 29.61 -14.95
N ARG A 232 -0.54 28.94 -13.92
CA ARG A 232 -1.74 28.08 -13.92
C ARG A 232 -1.69 26.95 -14.96
N VAL A 233 -0.50 26.41 -15.18
CA VAL A 233 -0.23 25.32 -16.13
C VAL A 233 0.66 24.26 -15.47
N ILE A 234 0.62 23.04 -16.00
CA ILE A 234 1.52 21.96 -15.61
C ILE A 234 2.86 22.13 -16.30
N GLU A 235 3.94 22.09 -15.52
CA GLU A 235 5.31 22.18 -15.99
C GLU A 235 6.13 20.97 -15.57
N VAL A 236 7.09 20.62 -16.44
CA VAL A 236 8.19 19.71 -16.13
C VAL A 236 9.44 20.56 -15.92
N ARG A 237 9.88 20.68 -14.66
CA ARG A 237 11.06 21.48 -14.27
C ARG A 237 12.33 20.65 -14.43
N LYS A 238 13.50 21.30 -14.41
CA LYS A 238 14.84 20.67 -14.44
C LYS A 238 15.12 19.82 -15.69
N VAL A 239 14.53 20.19 -16.82
CA VAL A 239 14.85 19.56 -18.11
C VAL A 239 16.26 19.96 -18.58
N PRO A 240 16.99 19.11 -19.34
CA PRO A 240 16.57 17.78 -19.80
C PRO A 240 16.63 16.75 -18.67
N TRP A 241 15.76 15.74 -18.72
CA TRP A 241 15.82 14.55 -17.86
C TRP A 241 16.33 13.36 -18.67
N ASN A 242 17.16 12.52 -18.05
CA ASN A 242 17.50 11.20 -18.54
C ASN A 242 17.49 10.21 -17.37
N ILE A 243 16.61 9.21 -17.46
CA ILE A 243 16.34 8.24 -16.41
C ILE A 243 16.48 6.85 -17.02
N ILE A 244 17.24 5.98 -16.36
CA ILE A 244 17.36 4.56 -16.68
C ILE A 244 17.01 3.81 -15.41
N ASP A 245 16.05 2.88 -15.50
CA ASP A 245 15.48 2.30 -14.29
C ASP A 245 14.99 0.86 -14.51
N GLN A 246 15.04 0.10 -13.42
CA GLN A 246 14.60 -1.29 -13.32
C GLN A 246 14.49 -1.66 -11.83
N PRO A 247 13.61 -2.61 -11.46
CA PRO A 247 13.50 -3.05 -10.09
C PRO A 247 14.69 -3.88 -9.63
N ARG A 248 15.06 -3.75 -8.35
CA ARG A 248 16.04 -4.61 -7.66
C ARG A 248 15.52 -6.03 -7.48
N PHE A 249 14.24 -6.19 -7.14
CA PHE A 249 13.58 -7.49 -6.96
C PHE A 249 12.37 -7.65 -7.88
N SER A 250 12.16 -8.88 -8.37
CA SER A 250 11.05 -9.19 -9.29
C SER A 250 9.71 -9.34 -8.58
N TYR A 251 9.69 -9.73 -7.29
CA TYR A 251 8.49 -9.84 -6.47
C TYR A 251 8.39 -8.67 -5.49
N ARG A 252 7.34 -7.84 -5.59
CA ARG A 252 7.13 -6.68 -4.72
C ARG A 252 5.67 -6.66 -4.29
N GLY A 253 5.40 -7.37 -3.21
CA GLY A 253 4.07 -7.72 -2.74
C GLY A 253 3.44 -6.68 -1.81
N LEU A 254 2.11 -6.63 -1.85
CA LEU A 254 1.26 -6.12 -0.77
C LEU A 254 0.16 -7.15 -0.53
N LEU A 255 0.10 -7.70 0.68
CA LEU A 255 -1.01 -8.55 1.11
C LEU A 255 -2.17 -7.68 1.56
N ILE A 256 -3.39 -8.08 1.17
CA ILE A 256 -4.63 -7.63 1.81
C ILE A 256 -5.44 -8.83 2.28
N ASP A 257 -5.97 -8.72 3.49
CA ASP A 257 -6.89 -9.67 4.08
C ASP A 257 -8.33 -9.22 3.87
N THR A 258 -9.11 -10.06 3.19
CA THR A 258 -10.53 -9.81 2.92
C THR A 258 -11.47 -10.78 3.62
N SER A 259 -10.92 -11.59 4.52
CA SER A 259 -11.66 -12.57 5.31
C SER A 259 -12.00 -12.03 6.69
N ARG A 260 -11.03 -11.47 7.41
CA ARG A 260 -11.24 -10.91 8.77
C ARG A 260 -12.17 -9.72 8.75
N HIS A 261 -12.14 -8.94 7.66
CA HIS A 261 -13.17 -7.97 7.30
C HIS A 261 -13.33 -7.95 5.77
N TYR A 262 -14.56 -7.82 5.29
CA TYR A 262 -14.85 -7.69 3.87
C TYR A 262 -14.32 -6.35 3.31
N GLN A 263 -13.73 -6.39 2.11
CA GLN A 263 -13.23 -5.20 1.40
C GLN A 263 -14.03 -4.95 0.12
N PRO A 264 -14.79 -3.86 0.00
CA PRO A 264 -15.53 -3.57 -1.22
C PRO A 264 -14.63 -3.49 -2.46
N LEU A 265 -15.12 -3.92 -3.63
CA LEU A 265 -14.35 -3.86 -4.89
C LEU A 265 -13.69 -2.49 -5.16
N PRO A 266 -14.36 -1.34 -4.95
CA PRO A 266 -13.72 -0.03 -5.15
C PRO A 266 -12.50 0.19 -4.24
N VAL A 267 -12.52 -0.36 -3.03
CA VAL A 267 -11.40 -0.29 -2.09
C VAL A 267 -10.22 -1.12 -2.59
N ILE A 268 -10.46 -2.37 -3.01
CA ILE A 268 -9.42 -3.23 -3.59
C ILE A 268 -8.81 -2.56 -4.84
N LYS A 269 -9.64 -1.97 -5.71
CA LYS A 269 -9.18 -1.23 -6.90
C LYS A 269 -8.31 -0.03 -6.53
N LYS A 270 -8.67 0.75 -5.51
CA LYS A 270 -7.83 1.85 -5.00
C LYS A 270 -6.49 1.36 -4.44
N VAL A 271 -6.48 0.23 -3.73
CA VAL A 271 -5.23 -0.40 -3.28
C VAL A 271 -4.35 -0.70 -4.48
N ILE A 272 -4.88 -1.34 -5.53
CA ILE A 272 -4.15 -1.64 -6.77
C ILE A 272 -3.64 -0.35 -7.46
N ASP A 273 -4.44 0.72 -7.52
CA ASP A 273 -4.00 2.02 -8.05
C ASP A 273 -2.79 2.55 -7.27
N SER A 274 -2.87 2.52 -5.94
CA SER A 274 -1.81 3.02 -5.07
C SER A 274 -0.54 2.16 -5.10
N MET A 275 -0.67 0.83 -5.28
CA MET A 275 0.45 -0.09 -5.52
C MET A 275 1.21 0.30 -6.79
N ALA A 276 0.49 0.57 -7.88
CA ALA A 276 1.08 1.00 -9.15
C ALA A 276 1.82 2.34 -8.98
N TYR A 277 1.31 3.25 -8.14
CA TYR A 277 2.00 4.51 -7.87
C TYR A 277 3.36 4.31 -7.19
N ALA A 278 3.47 3.30 -6.32
CA ALA A 278 4.71 2.94 -5.62
C ALA A 278 5.55 1.88 -6.34
N LYS A 279 5.11 1.40 -7.51
CA LYS A 279 5.73 0.32 -8.30
C LYS A 279 5.76 -1.06 -7.63
N LEU A 280 4.82 -1.34 -6.72
CA LEU A 280 4.52 -2.70 -6.27
C LEU A 280 3.80 -3.46 -7.39
N ASN A 281 4.05 -4.77 -7.52
CA ASN A 281 3.61 -5.56 -8.68
C ASN A 281 2.90 -6.88 -8.35
N VAL A 282 2.73 -7.22 -7.07
CA VAL A 282 1.93 -8.39 -6.67
C VAL A 282 0.93 -7.99 -5.60
N LEU A 283 -0.35 -8.16 -5.89
CA LEU A 283 -1.41 -8.15 -4.88
C LEU A 283 -1.51 -9.57 -4.35
N HIS A 284 -1.07 -9.78 -3.13
CA HIS A 284 -1.32 -11.02 -2.42
C HIS A 284 -2.70 -10.92 -1.78
N TRP A 285 -3.68 -11.58 -2.40
CA TRP A 285 -5.04 -11.55 -1.93
C TRP A 285 -5.25 -12.73 -0.98
N HIS A 286 -5.27 -12.42 0.32
CA HIS A 286 -5.70 -13.35 1.36
C HIS A 286 -7.23 -13.34 1.43
N ILE A 287 -7.83 -14.29 0.70
CA ILE A 287 -9.26 -14.20 0.32
C ILE A 287 -10.17 -14.77 1.41
N VAL A 288 -9.74 -15.85 2.07
CA VAL A 288 -10.55 -16.64 3.00
C VAL A 288 -9.72 -16.97 4.24
N ASP A 289 -10.39 -17.08 5.40
CA ASP A 289 -9.79 -17.44 6.70
C ASP A 289 -10.92 -18.00 7.60
N THR A 290 -10.62 -18.22 8.88
CA THR A 290 -11.50 -18.60 9.99
C THR A 290 -12.82 -17.82 9.97
N GLN A 291 -12.76 -16.51 9.78
CA GLN A 291 -13.86 -15.59 10.01
C GLN A 291 -14.85 -15.58 8.84
N SER A 292 -14.38 -15.62 7.59
CA SER A 292 -15.28 -15.66 6.45
C SER A 292 -14.75 -16.36 5.20
N PHE A 293 -15.69 -16.82 4.36
CA PHE A 293 -15.44 -17.34 3.02
C PHE A 293 -16.25 -16.51 2.00
N PRO A 294 -15.75 -15.34 1.56
CA PRO A 294 -16.55 -14.45 0.70
C PRO A 294 -16.53 -14.80 -0.79
N LEU A 295 -15.55 -15.56 -1.27
CA LEU A 295 -15.38 -15.87 -2.69
C LEU A 295 -16.31 -16.99 -3.18
N GLU A 296 -16.90 -16.81 -4.36
CA GLU A 296 -17.65 -17.83 -5.07
C GLU A 296 -16.70 -18.92 -5.62
N ILE A 297 -17.00 -20.19 -5.33
CA ILE A 297 -16.32 -21.36 -5.89
C ILE A 297 -17.37 -22.25 -6.57
N PRO A 298 -17.55 -22.17 -7.90
CA PRO A 298 -18.58 -22.90 -8.63
C PRO A 298 -18.56 -24.41 -8.40
N SER A 299 -17.37 -25.01 -8.25
CA SER A 299 -17.21 -26.44 -7.98
C SER A 299 -17.74 -26.83 -6.59
N PHE A 300 -17.73 -25.89 -5.63
CA PHE A 300 -18.17 -26.09 -4.25
C PHE A 300 -19.03 -24.90 -3.77
N PRO A 301 -20.25 -24.74 -4.33
CA PRO A 301 -21.03 -23.51 -4.21
C PRO A 301 -21.60 -23.27 -2.80
N LYS A 302 -21.44 -24.19 -1.85
CA LYS A 302 -21.83 -23.93 -0.45
C LYS A 302 -20.73 -23.26 0.36
N LEU A 303 -19.48 -23.19 -0.11
CA LEU A 303 -18.37 -22.58 0.64
C LEU A 303 -18.68 -21.14 1.07
N TRP A 304 -19.21 -20.34 0.14
CA TRP A 304 -19.61 -18.95 0.42
C TRP A 304 -20.82 -18.77 1.37
N LEU A 305 -21.39 -19.87 1.92
CA LEU A 305 -22.28 -19.79 3.08
C LEU A 305 -21.50 -19.38 4.34
N GLY A 306 -20.16 -19.50 4.33
CA GLY A 306 -19.26 -18.95 5.33
C GLY A 306 -18.98 -17.46 5.19
N ALA A 307 -19.55 -16.74 4.20
CA ALA A 307 -19.45 -15.28 4.13
C ALA A 307 -20.25 -14.60 5.26
N TYR A 308 -19.88 -13.37 5.64
CA TYR A 308 -20.61 -12.59 6.64
C TYR A 308 -22.09 -12.37 6.28
N SER A 309 -22.35 -12.05 5.01
CA SER A 309 -23.69 -11.85 4.48
C SER A 309 -23.76 -12.18 2.99
N LYS A 310 -24.94 -11.99 2.38
CA LYS A 310 -25.10 -12.12 0.92
C LYS A 310 -24.46 -10.96 0.16
N GLN A 311 -24.33 -9.80 0.80
CA GLN A 311 -23.80 -8.57 0.22
C GLN A 311 -22.27 -8.50 0.31
N GLU A 312 -21.67 -9.24 1.24
CA GLU A 312 -20.22 -9.31 1.48
C GLU A 312 -19.62 -10.54 0.81
N ARG A 313 -19.80 -10.63 -0.52
CA ARG A 313 -19.35 -11.73 -1.36
C ARG A 313 -18.63 -11.21 -2.58
N TYR A 314 -17.74 -12.04 -3.12
CA TYR A 314 -17.10 -11.82 -4.42
C TYR A 314 -17.56 -12.92 -5.38
N THR A 315 -18.22 -12.53 -6.46
CA THR A 315 -18.55 -13.44 -7.55
C THR A 315 -17.30 -13.77 -8.38
N ILE A 316 -17.41 -14.78 -9.25
CA ILE A 316 -16.36 -15.07 -10.24
C ILE A 316 -16.10 -13.88 -11.17
N ALA A 317 -17.14 -13.12 -11.50
CA ALA A 317 -17.01 -11.91 -12.32
C ALA A 317 -16.25 -10.81 -11.56
N ASP A 318 -16.49 -10.67 -10.26
CA ASP A 318 -15.76 -9.71 -9.40
C ASP A 318 -14.27 -10.06 -9.34
N ALA A 319 -13.93 -11.32 -9.05
CA ALA A 319 -12.54 -11.78 -9.02
C ALA A 319 -11.85 -11.62 -10.39
N THR A 320 -12.54 -11.96 -11.48
CA THR A 320 -12.03 -11.78 -12.85
C THR A 320 -11.77 -10.30 -13.15
N GLU A 321 -12.67 -9.41 -12.73
CA GLU A 321 -12.50 -7.97 -12.90
C GLU A 321 -11.32 -7.44 -12.07
N ILE A 322 -11.12 -7.90 -10.83
CA ILE A 322 -9.95 -7.51 -10.02
C ILE A 322 -8.64 -7.95 -10.69
N VAL A 323 -8.55 -9.20 -11.16
CA VAL A 323 -7.36 -9.71 -11.87
C VAL A 323 -7.08 -8.88 -13.13
N ARG A 324 -8.10 -8.59 -13.94
CA ARG A 324 -7.98 -7.77 -15.15
C ARG A 324 -7.57 -6.33 -14.83
N TYR A 325 -8.16 -5.75 -13.78
CA TYR A 325 -7.88 -4.38 -13.33
C TYR A 325 -6.44 -4.23 -12.83
N ALA A 326 -5.94 -5.23 -12.12
CA ALA A 326 -4.57 -5.34 -11.65
C ALA A 326 -3.59 -5.49 -12.83
N GLN A 327 -3.88 -6.39 -13.77
CA GLN A 327 -3.03 -6.60 -14.95
C GLN A 327 -2.83 -5.32 -15.75
N ARG A 328 -3.89 -4.52 -15.94
CA ARG A 328 -3.83 -3.22 -16.64
C ARG A 328 -2.93 -2.18 -15.97
N ARG A 329 -2.44 -2.46 -14.77
CA ARG A 329 -1.51 -1.65 -13.98
C ARG A 329 -0.16 -2.34 -13.74
N GLY A 330 0.06 -3.50 -14.35
CA GLY A 330 1.26 -4.31 -14.12
C GLY A 330 1.30 -4.97 -12.75
N VAL A 331 0.14 -5.18 -12.13
CA VAL A 331 0.01 -5.88 -10.83
C VAL A 331 -0.54 -7.27 -11.08
N SER A 332 0.20 -8.29 -10.66
CA SER A 332 -0.24 -9.69 -10.64
C SER A 332 -1.09 -9.95 -9.40
N VAL A 333 -2.03 -10.89 -9.47
CA VAL A 333 -2.83 -11.30 -8.29
C VAL A 333 -2.39 -12.69 -7.87
N LEU A 334 -1.74 -12.78 -6.72
CA LEU A 334 -1.45 -14.03 -6.01
C LEU A 334 -2.65 -14.34 -5.12
N ALA A 335 -3.41 -15.39 -5.45
CA ALA A 335 -4.51 -15.83 -4.60
C ALA A 335 -4.01 -16.74 -3.49
N GLU A 336 -4.51 -16.52 -2.28
CA GLU A 336 -4.28 -17.39 -1.14
C GLU A 336 -5.56 -18.09 -0.70
N VAL A 337 -5.42 -19.39 -0.45
CA VAL A 337 -6.34 -20.21 0.32
C VAL A 337 -5.54 -20.99 1.36
N ASP A 338 -5.47 -20.42 2.56
CA ASP A 338 -4.68 -21.00 3.64
C ASP A 338 -5.32 -22.31 4.14
N VAL A 339 -4.51 -23.37 4.14
CA VAL A 339 -4.87 -24.71 4.58
C VAL A 339 -3.68 -25.40 5.26
N PRO A 340 -3.91 -26.26 6.27
CA PRO A 340 -5.21 -26.67 6.82
C PRO A 340 -5.73 -25.81 7.97
N GLY A 341 -4.94 -24.84 8.44
CA GLY A 341 -5.32 -23.85 9.43
C GLY A 341 -6.43 -22.92 8.92
N HIS A 342 -6.82 -21.92 9.72
CA HIS A 342 -7.60 -20.77 9.24
C HIS A 342 -8.85 -21.09 8.38
N ALA A 343 -9.55 -22.19 8.69
CA ALA A 343 -10.58 -22.74 7.81
C ALA A 343 -11.95 -22.97 8.46
N LEU A 344 -12.21 -22.35 9.62
CA LEU A 344 -13.50 -22.49 10.31
C LEU A 344 -14.69 -22.13 9.40
N SER A 345 -14.60 -21.04 8.62
CA SER A 345 -15.69 -20.58 7.74
C SER A 345 -16.10 -21.60 6.67
N TRP A 346 -15.19 -22.48 6.25
CA TRP A 346 -15.39 -23.44 5.16
C TRP A 346 -16.46 -24.47 5.52
N GLY A 347 -16.44 -24.94 6.76
CA GLY A 347 -17.36 -25.97 7.24
C GLY A 347 -18.78 -25.47 7.51
N VAL A 348 -19.04 -24.15 7.44
CA VAL A 348 -20.41 -23.62 7.47
C VAL A 348 -21.21 -24.16 6.27
N GLY A 349 -20.59 -24.17 5.09
CA GLY A 349 -21.18 -24.72 3.86
C GLY A 349 -21.09 -26.24 3.77
N TYR A 350 -19.95 -26.78 4.22
CA TYR A 350 -19.63 -28.19 4.14
C TYR A 350 -19.14 -28.74 5.50
N PRO A 351 -20.05 -29.06 6.44
CA PRO A 351 -19.67 -29.46 7.80
C PRO A 351 -18.75 -30.68 7.89
N ALA A 352 -18.67 -31.51 6.84
CA ALA A 352 -17.75 -32.64 6.76
C ALA A 352 -16.26 -32.25 6.66
N LEU A 353 -15.96 -30.97 6.42
CA LEU A 353 -14.60 -30.43 6.44
C LEU A 353 -14.06 -30.23 7.86
N TRP A 354 -14.96 -30.03 8.83
CA TRP A 354 -14.57 -29.90 10.23
C TRP A 354 -14.25 -31.28 10.81
N PRO A 355 -13.19 -31.40 11.62
CA PRO A 355 -12.96 -32.61 12.41
C PRO A 355 -14.18 -33.03 13.21
N SER A 356 -14.90 -32.11 13.83
CA SER A 356 -16.18 -32.38 14.49
C SER A 356 -16.99 -31.10 14.71
N LYS A 357 -18.16 -31.22 15.34
CA LYS A 357 -18.96 -30.05 15.72
C LYS A 357 -18.29 -29.20 16.81
N ASP A 358 -17.48 -29.83 17.66
CA ASP A 358 -16.83 -29.18 18.81
C ASP A 358 -15.40 -28.75 18.51
N CYS A 359 -14.87 -29.17 17.35
CA CYS A 359 -13.51 -28.92 16.92
C CYS A 359 -13.51 -28.72 15.40
N LYS A 360 -13.44 -27.44 15.01
CA LYS A 360 -13.79 -26.98 13.65
C LYS A 360 -12.60 -26.56 12.79
N GLN A 361 -11.39 -26.61 13.35
CA GLN A 361 -10.16 -26.36 12.62
C GLN A 361 -8.98 -27.02 13.36
N PRO A 362 -7.91 -27.43 12.67
CA PRO A 362 -7.71 -27.38 11.22
C PRO A 362 -8.64 -28.35 10.45
N LEU A 363 -8.68 -28.23 9.12
CA LEU A 363 -9.47 -29.12 8.24
C LEU A 363 -9.22 -30.61 8.54
N ASP A 364 -10.24 -31.44 8.35
CA ASP A 364 -10.13 -32.88 8.60
C ASP A 364 -9.19 -33.57 7.59
N VAL A 365 -7.97 -33.86 8.05
CA VAL A 365 -6.91 -34.54 7.29
C VAL A 365 -7.24 -35.98 6.91
N SER A 366 -8.14 -36.64 7.65
CA SER A 366 -8.50 -38.04 7.41
C SER A 366 -9.57 -38.22 6.33
N ASN A 367 -10.22 -37.11 5.94
CA ASN A 367 -11.36 -37.14 5.03
C ASN A 367 -10.94 -36.81 3.59
N GLU A 368 -11.10 -37.77 2.67
CA GLU A 368 -10.82 -37.55 1.24
C GLU A 368 -11.65 -36.41 0.63
N PHE A 369 -12.83 -36.11 1.18
CA PHE A 369 -13.64 -34.98 0.74
C PHE A 369 -12.92 -33.64 0.91
N THR A 370 -12.06 -33.50 1.93
CA THR A 370 -11.25 -32.31 2.16
C THR A 370 -10.34 -32.01 0.96
N PHE A 371 -9.63 -33.02 0.48
CA PHE A 371 -8.74 -32.88 -0.68
C PHE A 371 -9.51 -32.68 -1.98
N LYS A 372 -10.72 -33.24 -2.12
CA LYS A 372 -11.61 -32.96 -3.25
C LYS A 372 -12.06 -31.49 -3.27
N VAL A 373 -12.32 -30.90 -2.11
CA VAL A 373 -12.67 -29.48 -2.00
C VAL A 373 -11.51 -28.60 -2.44
N ILE A 374 -10.30 -28.87 -1.93
CA ILE A 374 -9.07 -28.16 -2.33
C ILE A 374 -8.83 -28.28 -3.84
N ASP A 375 -8.99 -29.47 -4.41
CA ASP A 375 -8.86 -29.71 -5.85
C ASP A 375 -9.84 -28.87 -6.69
N GLY A 376 -11.11 -28.79 -6.31
CA GLY A 376 -12.07 -27.94 -7.03
C GLY A 376 -11.84 -26.45 -6.84
N ILE A 377 -11.39 -26.00 -5.66
CA ILE A 377 -10.97 -24.60 -5.45
C ILE A 377 -9.83 -24.26 -6.42
N LEU A 378 -8.79 -25.09 -6.47
CA LEU A 378 -7.63 -24.86 -7.33
C LEU A 378 -7.95 -24.99 -8.82
N SER A 379 -8.91 -25.88 -9.18
CA SER A 379 -9.45 -25.96 -10.53
C SER A 379 -10.17 -24.67 -10.94
N ASP A 380 -10.99 -24.08 -10.07
CA ASP A 380 -11.65 -22.81 -10.34
C ASP A 380 -10.67 -21.63 -10.32
N PHE A 381 -9.67 -21.65 -9.44
CA PHE A 381 -8.60 -20.65 -9.42
C PHE A 381 -7.83 -20.63 -10.73
N SER A 382 -7.49 -21.80 -11.29
CA SER A 382 -6.76 -21.91 -12.56
C SER A 382 -7.44 -21.19 -13.72
N LYS A 383 -8.76 -20.96 -13.63
CA LYS A 383 -9.55 -20.25 -14.65
C LYS A 383 -9.44 -18.73 -14.53
N ILE A 384 -9.15 -18.20 -13.33
CA ILE A 384 -9.21 -16.76 -13.00
C ILE A 384 -7.83 -16.21 -12.65
N PHE A 385 -7.15 -16.83 -11.69
CA PHE A 385 -5.86 -16.41 -11.18
C PHE A 385 -4.75 -17.01 -12.05
N LYS A 386 -4.41 -16.30 -13.12
CA LYS A 386 -3.42 -16.74 -14.13
C LYS A 386 -1.97 -16.53 -13.72
N TYR A 387 -1.73 -15.94 -12.54
CA TYR A 387 -0.38 -15.79 -12.03
C TYR A 387 0.22 -17.17 -11.74
N ARG A 388 1.51 -17.37 -12.07
CA ARG A 388 2.21 -18.65 -11.91
C ARG A 388 2.14 -19.23 -10.49
N PHE A 389 2.00 -18.39 -9.48
CA PHE A 389 2.00 -18.77 -8.07
C PHE A 389 0.59 -18.82 -7.47
N VAL A 390 0.36 -19.77 -6.56
CA VAL A 390 -0.76 -19.80 -5.61
C VAL A 390 -0.21 -19.94 -4.20
N HIS A 391 -0.79 -19.23 -3.23
CA HIS A 391 -0.41 -19.34 -1.83
C HIS A 391 -1.34 -20.35 -1.15
N LEU A 392 -0.76 -21.35 -0.50
CA LEU A 392 -1.51 -22.40 0.22
C LEU A 392 -1.43 -22.24 1.74
N GLY A 393 -0.85 -21.12 2.19
CA GLY A 393 -0.67 -20.80 3.60
C GLY A 393 0.18 -21.85 4.31
N GLY A 394 -0.38 -22.46 5.36
CA GLY A 394 0.25 -23.46 6.22
C GLY A 394 0.82 -22.85 7.50
N ASP A 395 0.29 -21.74 7.96
CA ASP A 395 0.69 -21.06 9.18
C ASP A 395 -0.14 -21.49 10.40
N GLU A 396 0.45 -21.30 11.59
CA GLU A 396 -0.21 -21.37 12.91
C GLU A 396 -1.09 -22.62 13.18
N VAL A 397 -0.76 -23.76 12.57
CA VAL A 397 -1.61 -24.96 12.61
C VAL A 397 -1.62 -25.64 13.98
N ASN A 398 -2.70 -25.45 14.74
CA ASN A 398 -2.94 -26.18 15.97
C ASN A 398 -3.56 -27.57 15.71
N THR A 399 -2.73 -28.61 15.69
CA THR A 399 -3.14 -29.99 15.40
C THR A 399 -3.86 -30.73 16.53
N THR A 400 -4.07 -30.10 17.70
CA THR A 400 -4.76 -30.70 18.87
C THR A 400 -6.11 -31.32 18.49
N CYS A 401 -6.82 -30.68 17.58
CA CYS A 401 -8.11 -31.10 17.09
C CYS A 401 -8.10 -32.50 16.44
N TRP A 402 -7.01 -32.88 15.79
CA TRP A 402 -6.86 -34.20 15.17
C TRP A 402 -6.60 -35.31 16.19
N THR A 403 -5.96 -35.01 17.32
CA THR A 403 -5.64 -36.02 18.35
C THR A 403 -6.84 -36.32 19.26
N VAL A 404 -7.72 -35.35 19.48
CA VAL A 404 -8.91 -35.51 20.34
C VAL A 404 -10.12 -36.09 19.58
N THR A 405 -10.20 -35.87 18.27
CA THR A 405 -11.33 -36.33 17.44
C THR A 405 -11.25 -37.84 17.17
N PRO A 406 -12.25 -38.66 17.56
CA PRO A 406 -12.11 -40.12 17.56
C PRO A 406 -11.78 -40.77 16.22
N HIS A 407 -12.41 -40.37 15.11
CA HIS A 407 -12.13 -40.99 13.80
C HIS A 407 -10.78 -40.58 13.24
N ILE A 408 -10.38 -39.31 13.42
CA ILE A 408 -9.05 -38.83 13.00
C ILE A 408 -7.95 -39.52 13.81
N ARG A 409 -8.10 -39.62 15.13
CA ARG A 409 -7.17 -40.36 15.98
C ARG A 409 -7.05 -41.84 15.57
N ASN A 410 -8.17 -42.48 15.21
CA ASN A 410 -8.14 -43.85 14.71
C ASN A 410 -7.45 -43.95 13.34
N TRP A 411 -7.66 -42.96 12.46
CA TRP A 411 -6.97 -42.85 11.18
C TRP A 411 -5.46 -42.66 11.38
N LEU A 412 -5.01 -41.76 12.27
CA LEU A 412 -3.60 -41.57 12.63
C LEU A 412 -2.95 -42.88 13.08
N ARG A 413 -3.60 -43.61 13.98
CA ARG A 413 -3.14 -44.94 14.44
C ARG A 413 -3.04 -45.95 13.31
N LYS A 414 -4.02 -45.96 12.40
CA LYS A 414 -4.04 -46.87 11.24
C LYS A 414 -2.94 -46.55 10.24
N GLN A 415 -2.62 -45.27 10.03
CA GLN A 415 -1.54 -44.82 9.15
C GLN A 415 -0.16 -44.91 9.82
N GLY A 416 -0.09 -45.13 11.14
CA GLY A 416 1.16 -45.08 11.90
C GLY A 416 1.76 -43.69 11.96
N MET A 417 0.94 -42.64 11.89
CA MET A 417 1.36 -41.24 11.85
C MET A 417 1.10 -40.53 13.19
N LYS A 418 2.00 -39.61 13.57
CA LYS A 418 1.70 -38.59 14.57
C LYS A 418 0.96 -37.42 13.93
N GLU A 419 0.46 -36.50 14.75
CA GLU A 419 -0.21 -35.28 14.31
C GLU A 419 0.70 -34.36 13.47
N SER A 420 2.00 -34.30 13.76
CA SER A 420 2.98 -33.56 12.94
C SER A 420 3.20 -34.24 11.58
N ASP A 421 3.23 -35.57 11.53
CA ASP A 421 3.31 -36.32 10.27
C ASP A 421 2.04 -36.10 9.43
N ALA A 422 0.88 -35.98 10.08
CA ALA A 422 -0.38 -35.68 9.41
C ALA A 422 -0.43 -34.24 8.86
N TYR A 423 0.15 -33.28 9.58
CA TYR A 423 0.30 -31.91 9.10
C TYR A 423 1.17 -31.87 7.83
N LYS A 424 2.35 -32.49 7.89
CA LYS A 424 3.22 -32.68 6.73
C LYS A 424 2.50 -33.37 5.57
N TYR A 425 1.79 -34.47 5.85
CA TYR A 425 1.00 -35.18 4.84
C TYR A 425 -0.01 -34.25 4.17
N PHE A 426 -0.76 -33.47 4.95
CA PHE A 426 -1.77 -32.55 4.44
C PHE A 426 -1.13 -31.54 3.47
N VAL A 427 -0.08 -30.85 3.92
CA VAL A 427 0.61 -29.83 3.13
C VAL A 427 1.13 -30.43 1.83
N LEU A 428 1.84 -31.57 1.88
CA LEU A 428 2.38 -32.20 0.68
C LEU A 428 1.29 -32.70 -0.28
N GLN A 429 0.11 -33.13 0.21
CA GLN A 429 -1.02 -33.45 -0.67
C GLN A 429 -1.60 -32.19 -1.33
N ALA A 430 -1.81 -31.11 -0.58
CA ALA A 430 -2.27 -29.84 -1.13
C ALA A 430 -1.28 -29.30 -2.18
N GLN A 431 0.02 -29.41 -1.92
CA GLN A 431 1.07 -29.05 -2.87
C GLN A 431 0.98 -29.88 -4.16
N LYS A 432 0.81 -31.20 -4.04
CA LYS A 432 0.65 -32.09 -5.19
C LYS A 432 -0.57 -31.72 -6.04
N ILE A 433 -1.68 -31.35 -5.41
CA ILE A 433 -2.90 -30.91 -6.10
C ILE A 433 -2.63 -29.61 -6.85
N ALA A 434 -2.05 -28.59 -6.21
CA ALA A 434 -1.72 -27.33 -6.85
C ALA A 434 -0.78 -27.50 -8.06
N LEU A 435 0.26 -28.33 -7.93
CA LEU A 435 1.15 -28.69 -9.03
C LEU A 435 0.42 -29.33 -10.21
N SER A 436 -0.62 -30.13 -9.95
CA SER A 436 -1.42 -30.77 -11.01
C SER A 436 -2.28 -29.78 -11.82
N HIS A 437 -2.62 -28.63 -11.24
CA HIS A 437 -3.27 -27.50 -11.93
C HIS A 437 -2.30 -26.54 -12.61
N GLY A 438 -0.99 -26.83 -12.58
CA GLY A 438 0.05 -26.05 -13.25
C GLY A 438 0.62 -24.89 -12.43
N TYR A 439 0.23 -24.76 -11.16
CA TYR A 439 0.78 -23.74 -10.27
C TYR A 439 2.16 -24.09 -9.73
N GLU A 440 2.91 -23.05 -9.36
CA GLU A 440 3.95 -23.12 -8.35
C GLU A 440 3.42 -22.60 -7.02
N LEU A 441 4.06 -22.99 -5.93
CA LEU A 441 3.44 -22.92 -4.62
C LEU A 441 4.19 -21.93 -3.75
N VAL A 442 3.44 -21.14 -3.00
CA VAL A 442 3.95 -20.35 -1.89
C VAL A 442 3.34 -20.91 -0.61
N ASN A 443 4.18 -21.09 0.41
CA ASN A 443 3.78 -21.50 1.74
C ASN A 443 4.46 -20.62 2.79
N TRP A 444 3.79 -20.37 3.91
CA TRP A 444 4.42 -19.73 5.07
C TRP A 444 5.52 -20.62 5.66
N GLU A 445 6.42 -19.98 6.40
CA GLU A 445 7.70 -20.58 6.81
C GLU A 445 7.59 -21.75 7.78
N GLU A 446 6.48 -21.92 8.49
CA GLU A 446 6.24 -23.09 9.36
C GLU A 446 6.39 -24.40 8.59
N THR A 447 5.93 -24.44 7.33
CA THR A 447 6.12 -25.62 6.47
C THR A 447 7.60 -25.95 6.24
N PHE A 448 8.46 -24.94 6.18
CA PHE A 448 9.90 -25.10 6.03
C PHE A 448 10.55 -25.47 7.36
N ASN A 449 10.15 -24.83 8.45
CA ASN A 449 10.69 -25.07 9.79
C ASN A 449 10.44 -26.52 10.25
N ASP A 450 9.28 -27.08 9.91
CA ASP A 450 8.90 -28.44 10.34
C ASP A 450 9.43 -29.54 9.40
N PHE A 451 9.40 -29.32 8.08
CA PHE A 451 9.73 -30.35 7.08
C PHE A 451 10.24 -29.76 5.75
N GLY A 452 11.06 -28.72 5.81
CA GLY A 452 11.60 -28.03 4.64
C GLY A 452 12.37 -28.92 3.66
N SER A 453 12.95 -30.02 4.13
CA SER A 453 13.69 -30.96 3.28
C SER A 453 12.81 -31.78 2.34
N GLU A 454 11.52 -31.91 2.68
CA GLU A 454 10.53 -32.66 1.93
C GLU A 454 9.70 -31.79 0.97
N LEU A 455 9.83 -30.46 1.05
CA LEU A 455 9.14 -29.53 0.17
C LEU A 455 9.62 -29.67 -1.28
N SER A 456 8.69 -29.46 -2.21
CA SER A 456 9.03 -29.42 -3.64
C SER A 456 10.06 -28.33 -3.93
N ARG A 457 11.00 -28.58 -4.85
CA ARG A 457 11.92 -27.54 -5.34
C ARG A 457 11.23 -26.37 -6.06
N LYS A 458 9.95 -26.55 -6.41
CA LYS A 458 9.10 -25.48 -6.94
C LYS A 458 8.46 -24.62 -5.84
N THR A 459 8.56 -24.98 -4.58
CA THR A 459 8.04 -24.20 -3.47
C THR A 459 8.84 -22.91 -3.29
N VAL A 460 8.13 -21.81 -3.07
CA VAL A 460 8.64 -20.55 -2.55
C VAL A 460 8.22 -20.50 -1.08
N VAL A 461 9.18 -20.29 -0.18
CA VAL A 461 8.90 -20.12 1.24
C VAL A 461 8.70 -18.63 1.53
N HIS A 462 7.65 -18.29 2.26
CA HIS A 462 7.33 -16.93 2.66
C HIS A 462 7.68 -16.73 4.13
N ASN A 463 8.78 -16.02 4.38
CA ASN A 463 9.37 -15.81 5.71
C ASN A 463 8.75 -14.60 6.42
N TRP A 464 8.17 -14.78 7.61
CA TRP A 464 7.42 -13.74 8.30
C TRP A 464 7.75 -13.55 9.79
N LEU A 465 8.12 -14.57 10.57
CA LEU A 465 8.34 -14.43 12.03
C LEU A 465 9.57 -13.61 12.39
N GLY A 466 10.56 -13.53 11.49
CA GLY A 466 11.83 -12.85 11.77
C GLY A 466 12.81 -12.86 10.58
N THR A 467 14.09 -12.66 10.85
CA THR A 467 15.15 -12.66 9.81
C THR A 467 15.98 -13.95 9.74
N GLY A 468 15.62 -14.98 10.52
CA GLY A 468 16.43 -16.19 10.68
C GLY A 468 16.21 -17.23 9.58
N VAL A 469 14.97 -17.39 9.10
CA VAL A 469 14.60 -18.50 8.22
C VAL A 469 15.00 -18.24 6.77
N ALA A 470 14.94 -17.00 6.29
CA ALA A 470 15.29 -16.68 4.91
C ALA A 470 16.71 -17.17 4.48
N PRO A 471 17.80 -16.99 5.26
CA PRO A 471 19.10 -17.59 4.98
C PRO A 471 19.09 -19.13 4.89
N GLU A 472 18.31 -19.80 5.74
CA GLU A 472 18.21 -21.26 5.77
C GLU A 472 17.47 -21.80 4.54
N VAL A 473 16.38 -21.14 4.14
CA VAL A 473 15.59 -21.46 2.94
C VAL A 473 16.46 -21.43 1.69
N VAL A 474 17.23 -20.35 1.50
CA VAL A 474 18.07 -20.21 0.31
C VAL A 474 19.27 -21.15 0.34
N ALA A 475 19.83 -21.43 1.53
CA ALA A 475 20.87 -22.44 1.70
C ALA A 475 20.36 -23.87 1.40
N ALA A 476 19.08 -24.13 1.67
CA ALA A 476 18.42 -25.35 1.26
C ALA A 476 18.13 -25.41 -0.25
N GLY A 477 18.32 -24.32 -1.00
CA GLY A 477 18.10 -24.24 -2.45
C GLY A 477 16.65 -23.94 -2.85
N LEU A 478 15.84 -23.39 -1.95
CA LEU A 478 14.47 -22.95 -2.21
C LEU A 478 14.40 -21.44 -2.42
N ARG A 479 13.38 -20.98 -3.14
CA ARG A 479 13.10 -19.55 -3.30
C ARG A 479 12.46 -18.99 -2.04
N CYS A 480 12.70 -17.70 -1.76
CA CYS A 480 12.21 -17.03 -0.55
C CYS A 480 11.56 -15.67 -0.88
N ILE A 481 10.44 -15.38 -0.23
CA ILE A 481 9.83 -14.04 -0.10
C ILE A 481 10.00 -13.62 1.37
N VAL A 482 10.38 -12.36 1.61
CA VAL A 482 10.56 -11.82 2.97
C VAL A 482 9.43 -10.85 3.33
N SER A 483 8.79 -11.06 4.47
CA SER A 483 7.71 -10.23 5.03
C SER A 483 7.83 -10.03 6.54
N ASN A 484 9.05 -10.01 7.08
CA ASN A 484 9.35 -9.91 8.53
C ASN A 484 8.37 -9.02 9.32
N GLN A 485 7.62 -9.62 10.25
CA GLN A 485 6.56 -8.99 11.04
C GLN A 485 7.03 -7.83 11.92
N ASP A 486 8.30 -7.85 12.33
CA ASP A 486 8.90 -6.77 13.12
C ASP A 486 9.04 -5.46 12.33
N SER A 487 8.83 -5.49 11.01
CA SER A 487 9.04 -4.32 10.16
C SER A 487 8.04 -4.17 9.01
N TRP A 488 7.55 -5.24 8.38
CA TRP A 488 6.72 -5.17 7.17
C TRP A 488 5.25 -5.55 7.38
N TYR A 489 4.81 -5.70 8.63
CA TYR A 489 3.39 -5.82 8.97
C TYR A 489 2.79 -4.42 9.18
N LEU A 490 1.85 -4.06 8.31
CA LEU A 490 1.19 -2.76 8.31
C LEU A 490 0.13 -2.67 9.43
N ASP A 491 -0.42 -3.77 9.90
CA ASP A 491 -1.41 -3.79 10.99
C ASP A 491 -0.76 -3.55 12.35
N HIS A 492 0.57 -3.73 12.46
CA HIS A 492 1.39 -3.24 13.55
C HIS A 492 1.54 -1.71 13.44
N ILE A 493 0.54 -0.97 13.95
CA ILE A 493 0.42 0.49 13.81
C ILE A 493 1.57 1.28 14.45
N ASP A 494 2.27 0.68 15.42
CA ASP A 494 3.39 1.30 16.14
C ASP A 494 4.71 1.20 15.37
N THR A 495 4.76 0.38 14.31
CA THR A 495 5.94 0.21 13.46
C THR A 495 6.10 1.41 12.52
N SER A 496 7.22 2.11 12.65
CA SER A 496 7.49 3.36 11.94
C SER A 496 7.91 3.13 10.48
N TRP A 497 7.70 4.11 9.61
CA TRP A 497 8.10 3.98 8.19
C TRP A 497 9.62 3.82 8.03
N GLU A 498 10.43 4.32 8.98
CA GLU A 498 11.88 4.15 9.01
C GLU A 498 12.28 2.68 9.19
N GLN A 499 11.54 1.94 10.04
CA GLN A 499 11.73 0.50 10.21
C GLN A 499 11.37 -0.24 8.91
N PHE A 500 10.26 0.12 8.26
CA PHE A 500 9.90 -0.41 6.93
C PHE A 500 11.00 -0.12 5.90
N TYR A 501 11.58 1.07 5.92
CA TYR A 501 12.61 1.49 4.97
C TYR A 501 13.94 0.74 5.16
N THR A 502 14.30 0.40 6.41
CA THR A 502 15.60 -0.19 6.76
C THR A 502 15.63 -1.71 6.76
N ASN A 503 14.47 -2.37 6.69
CA ASN A 503 14.39 -3.83 6.57
C ASN A 503 15.01 -4.32 5.25
N GLU A 504 16.06 -5.13 5.32
CA GLU A 504 16.84 -5.56 4.14
C GLU A 504 16.60 -7.05 3.85
N PRO A 505 15.96 -7.41 2.72
CA PRO A 505 15.66 -8.81 2.37
C PRO A 505 16.87 -9.74 2.28
N LEU A 506 18.05 -9.22 1.94
CA LEU A 506 19.27 -10.01 1.81
C LEU A 506 20.11 -10.02 3.10
N LYS A 507 19.56 -9.56 4.23
CA LYS A 507 20.27 -9.54 5.51
C LYS A 507 20.77 -10.95 5.85
N ASN A 508 22.05 -11.06 6.19
CA ASN A 508 22.75 -12.31 6.49
C ASN A 508 22.88 -13.32 5.33
N ILE A 509 22.60 -12.92 4.08
CA ILE A 509 22.76 -13.77 2.88
C ILE A 509 23.89 -13.19 2.02
N THR A 510 25.10 -13.73 2.16
CA THR A 510 26.29 -13.20 1.48
C THR A 510 26.62 -13.89 0.15
N ASP A 511 26.20 -15.15 -0.03
CA ASP A 511 26.44 -15.90 -1.27
C ASP A 511 25.56 -15.34 -2.41
N PRO A 512 26.15 -14.84 -3.52
CA PRO A 512 25.38 -14.32 -4.65
C PRO A 512 24.41 -15.31 -5.30
N GLN A 513 24.65 -16.63 -5.22
CA GLN A 513 23.69 -17.62 -5.74
C GLN A 513 22.49 -17.75 -4.81
N HIS A 514 22.70 -17.71 -3.50
CA HIS A 514 21.62 -17.69 -2.51
C HIS A 514 20.83 -16.37 -2.57
N GLN A 515 21.49 -15.24 -2.80
CA GLN A 515 20.80 -13.95 -2.96
C GLN A 515 19.77 -13.97 -4.12
N LYS A 516 20.06 -14.67 -5.22
CA LYS A 516 19.12 -14.83 -6.35
C LYS A 516 17.87 -15.64 -6.01
N LEU A 517 17.92 -16.45 -4.95
CA LEU A 517 16.77 -17.22 -4.47
C LEU A 517 15.82 -16.37 -3.63
N VAL A 518 16.28 -15.24 -3.08
CA VAL A 518 15.38 -14.22 -2.52
C VAL A 518 14.75 -13.44 -3.68
N ILE A 519 13.51 -13.78 -4.02
CA ILE A 519 12.85 -13.23 -5.19
C ILE A 519 12.27 -11.83 -4.94
N GLY A 520 12.17 -11.44 -3.67
CA GLY A 520 11.76 -10.12 -3.22
C GLY A 520 11.12 -10.16 -1.84
N GLY A 521 10.13 -9.29 -1.65
CA GLY A 521 9.49 -9.12 -0.36
C GLY A 521 8.08 -8.57 -0.45
N GLU A 522 7.42 -8.54 0.71
CA GLU A 522 6.02 -8.20 0.84
C GLU A 522 5.77 -7.41 2.11
N VAL A 523 4.88 -6.43 2.01
CA VAL A 523 4.26 -5.80 3.17
C VAL A 523 2.88 -6.41 3.40
N CYS A 524 2.58 -6.78 4.64
CA CYS A 524 1.35 -7.47 4.97
C CYS A 524 0.33 -6.53 5.59
N MET A 525 -0.88 -6.48 5.03
CA MET A 525 -2.00 -5.76 5.61
C MET A 525 -3.09 -6.72 6.08
N TRP A 526 -2.86 -7.31 7.27
CA TRP A 526 -3.83 -8.19 7.92
C TRP A 526 -5.09 -7.44 8.38
N GLY A 527 -6.20 -8.16 8.43
CA GLY A 527 -7.54 -7.58 8.46
C GLY A 527 -8.19 -7.55 9.83
N GLU A 528 -7.56 -7.97 10.93
CA GLU A 528 -8.20 -8.14 12.25
C GLU A 528 -8.84 -6.85 12.77
N ASN A 529 -8.23 -5.70 12.46
CA ASN A 529 -8.70 -4.37 12.86
C ASN A 529 -8.85 -3.41 11.67
N ILE A 530 -8.80 -3.94 10.44
CA ILE A 530 -8.67 -3.15 9.21
C ILE A 530 -9.80 -3.48 8.24
N ASP A 531 -10.54 -2.46 7.81
CA ASP A 531 -11.63 -2.56 6.84
C ASP A 531 -11.56 -1.42 5.80
N GLY A 532 -12.59 -1.30 4.95
CA GLY A 532 -12.64 -0.27 3.92
C GLY A 532 -12.64 1.18 4.45
N SER A 533 -12.88 1.39 5.74
CA SER A 533 -12.82 2.71 6.38
C SER A 533 -11.38 3.14 6.73
N ASN A 534 -10.45 2.17 6.87
CA ASN A 534 -9.12 2.48 7.37
C ASN A 534 -7.90 1.86 6.65
N ILE A 535 -8.13 1.05 5.62
CA ILE A 535 -7.06 0.35 4.91
C ILE A 535 -6.06 1.30 4.22
N GLU A 536 -6.54 2.37 3.56
CA GLU A 536 -5.68 3.28 2.78
C GLU A 536 -4.65 4.00 3.66
N GLN A 537 -5.09 4.57 4.79
CA GLN A 537 -4.22 5.30 5.73
C GLN A 537 -3.31 4.38 6.54
N THR A 538 -3.65 3.10 6.64
CA THR A 538 -2.81 2.12 7.33
C THR A 538 -1.68 1.66 6.41
N ILE A 539 -1.98 1.41 5.14
CA ILE A 539 -0.97 1.05 4.13
C ILE A 539 0.01 2.21 3.88
N TRP A 540 -0.51 3.41 3.64
CA TRP A 540 0.30 4.53 3.15
C TRP A 540 0.60 5.57 4.24
N PRO A 541 1.86 6.05 4.35
CA PRO A 541 2.95 5.92 3.37
C PRO A 541 3.96 4.79 3.68
N ARG A 542 3.74 3.95 4.71
CA ARG A 542 4.69 2.93 5.15
C ARG A 542 5.01 1.88 4.08
N ALA A 543 4.01 1.44 3.31
CA ALA A 543 4.24 0.54 2.18
C ALA A 543 5.16 1.16 1.10
N ALA A 544 5.17 2.50 0.95
CA ALA A 544 6.07 3.17 0.00
C ALA A 544 7.54 3.03 0.43
N ALA A 545 7.82 3.02 1.74
CA ALA A 545 9.15 2.80 2.29
C ALA A 545 9.71 1.43 1.89
N ALA A 546 8.91 0.37 2.03
CA ALA A 546 9.27 -0.97 1.57
C ALA A 546 9.37 -1.05 0.03
N ALA A 547 8.47 -0.38 -0.69
CA ALA A 547 8.49 -0.36 -2.15
C ALA A 547 9.81 0.21 -2.71
N GLU A 548 10.36 1.26 -2.08
CA GLU A 548 11.67 1.79 -2.49
C GLU A 548 12.81 0.82 -2.21
N ARG A 549 12.83 0.18 -1.04
CA ARG A 549 13.79 -0.87 -0.70
C ARG A 549 13.80 -2.03 -1.69
N LEU A 550 12.63 -2.38 -2.23
CA LEU A 550 12.42 -3.45 -3.19
C LEU A 550 12.67 -3.04 -4.65
N TRP A 551 12.66 -1.75 -4.96
CA TRP A 551 12.85 -1.20 -6.30
C TRP A 551 14.26 -0.68 -6.53
N THR A 552 14.73 0.23 -5.67
CA THR A 552 15.98 0.97 -5.86
C THR A 552 17.20 0.07 -5.65
N PRO A 553 18.25 0.18 -6.49
CA PRO A 553 19.50 -0.56 -6.28
C PRO A 553 20.08 -0.30 -4.89
N TYR A 554 20.68 -1.34 -4.28
CA TYR A 554 21.15 -1.27 -2.90
C TYR A 554 22.09 -0.08 -2.63
N ASP A 555 23.03 0.18 -3.55
CA ASP A 555 24.01 1.26 -3.41
C ASP A 555 23.41 2.67 -3.50
N ASN A 556 22.20 2.80 -4.06
CA ASN A 556 21.46 4.06 -4.15
C ASN A 556 20.53 4.30 -2.95
N LEU A 557 20.31 3.28 -2.11
CA LEU A 557 19.45 3.42 -0.93
C LEU A 557 20.15 4.24 0.14
N ALA A 558 19.45 5.22 0.71
CA ALA A 558 19.96 5.97 1.84
C ALA A 558 20.24 5.05 3.04
N LYS A 559 21.38 5.26 3.69
CA LYS A 559 21.75 4.55 4.93
C LYS A 559 21.01 5.09 6.15
N ASP A 560 20.73 6.39 6.15
CA ASP A 560 19.93 7.06 7.17
C ASP A 560 18.56 7.42 6.56
N PRO A 561 17.45 6.88 7.11
CA PRO A 561 16.10 7.19 6.64
C PRO A 561 15.78 8.69 6.60
N ASN A 562 16.36 9.51 7.49
CA ASN A 562 16.10 10.95 7.51
C ASN A 562 16.45 11.64 6.18
N GLN A 563 17.38 11.08 5.40
CA GLN A 563 17.76 11.60 4.08
C GLN A 563 16.65 11.45 3.03
N VAL A 564 15.72 10.52 3.24
CA VAL A 564 14.60 10.27 2.32
C VAL A 564 13.28 10.86 2.78
N PHE A 565 13.21 11.37 4.02
CA PHE A 565 12.01 11.96 4.62
C PHE A 565 11.33 12.96 3.69
N ALA A 566 12.08 13.93 3.14
CA ALA A 566 11.51 14.95 2.25
C ALA A 566 10.89 14.38 0.95
N ARG A 567 11.50 13.32 0.37
CA ARG A 567 10.94 12.66 -0.82
C ARG A 567 9.72 11.80 -0.47
N LEU A 568 9.75 11.09 0.65
CA LEU A 568 8.61 10.30 1.11
C LEU A 568 7.41 11.18 1.42
N THR A 569 7.63 12.30 2.13
CA THR A 569 6.61 13.31 2.40
C THR A 569 6.05 13.88 1.09
N HIS A 570 6.91 14.15 0.10
CA HIS A 570 6.45 14.56 -1.23
C HIS A 570 5.56 13.51 -1.90
N PHE A 571 5.98 12.24 -1.90
CA PHE A 571 5.19 11.15 -2.47
C PHE A 571 3.85 10.96 -1.74
N ARG A 572 3.83 11.06 -0.41
CA ARG A 572 2.60 11.05 0.39
C ARG A 572 1.62 12.14 -0.03
N CYS A 573 2.10 13.34 -0.31
CA CYS A 573 1.23 14.42 -0.81
C CYS A 573 0.69 14.12 -2.22
N LEU A 574 1.50 13.51 -3.09
CA LEU A 574 1.04 13.05 -4.41
C LEU A 574 -0.07 11.99 -4.28
N LEU A 575 0.04 11.07 -3.33
CA LEU A 575 -1.02 10.09 -3.04
C LEU A 575 -2.34 10.78 -2.67
N ASN A 576 -2.31 11.74 -1.74
CA ASN A 576 -3.51 12.49 -1.37
C ASN A 576 -4.11 13.29 -2.54
N GLN A 577 -3.27 13.92 -3.37
CA GLN A 577 -3.72 14.64 -4.57
C GLN A 577 -4.38 13.71 -5.60
N ARG A 578 -4.04 12.42 -5.58
CA ARG A 578 -4.62 11.36 -6.41
C ARG A 578 -5.84 10.70 -5.75
N GLY A 579 -6.29 11.19 -4.60
CA GLY A 579 -7.45 10.65 -3.87
C GLY A 579 -7.18 9.39 -3.06
N ILE A 580 -5.91 9.10 -2.76
CA ILE A 580 -5.50 8.03 -1.83
C ILE A 580 -5.32 8.64 -0.45
N ASN A 581 -6.06 8.13 0.55
CA ASN A 581 -6.05 8.68 1.92
C ASN A 581 -4.80 8.27 2.70
N ALA A 582 -3.63 8.79 2.33
CA ALA A 582 -2.36 8.44 2.98
C ALA A 582 -2.18 9.19 4.31
N ALA A 583 -1.80 8.47 5.37
CA ALA A 583 -1.50 9.04 6.67
C ALA A 583 -0.30 10.03 6.60
N PRO A 584 -0.17 10.97 7.55
CA PRO A 584 1.06 11.74 7.76
C PRO A 584 2.31 10.84 7.88
N VAL A 585 3.48 11.36 7.50
CA VAL A 585 4.75 10.65 7.71
C VAL A 585 5.18 10.73 9.18
N SER A 586 4.92 11.87 9.83
CA SER A 586 5.30 12.15 11.21
C SER A 586 4.35 11.54 12.24
N GLY A 587 4.89 11.19 13.41
CA GLY A 587 4.12 10.76 14.58
C GLY A 587 3.24 9.53 14.34
N LEU A 588 3.82 8.49 13.73
CA LEU A 588 3.13 7.23 13.40
C LEU A 588 1.84 7.44 12.57
N GLY A 589 1.79 8.52 11.78
CA GLY A 589 0.63 8.85 10.95
C GLY A 589 -0.57 9.43 11.71
N ARG A 590 -0.40 9.87 12.96
CA ARG A 590 -1.50 10.43 13.77
C ARG A 590 -1.19 11.77 14.43
N SER A 591 -0.07 12.41 14.10
CA SER A 591 0.29 13.71 14.65
C SER A 591 -0.06 14.88 13.73
N ALA A 592 -0.42 16.01 14.36
CA ALA A 592 -0.52 17.29 13.67
C ALA A 592 0.89 17.77 13.24
N PRO A 593 1.00 18.53 12.13
CA PRO A 593 2.26 19.16 11.77
C PRO A 593 2.69 20.16 12.85
N TRP A 594 3.99 20.36 13.00
CA TRP A 594 4.57 21.24 14.05
C TRP A 594 4.22 22.73 13.91
N GLY A 595 3.71 23.16 12.75
CA GLY A 595 3.35 24.55 12.52
C GLY A 595 2.69 24.79 11.17
N PRO A 596 2.42 26.06 10.81
CA PRO A 596 1.92 26.41 9.49
C PRO A 596 2.98 26.05 8.43
N GLY A 597 2.67 25.05 7.61
CA GLY A 597 3.57 24.53 6.59
C GLY A 597 2.80 23.75 5.53
N SER A 598 3.39 23.57 4.35
CA SER A 598 2.77 22.74 3.32
C SER A 598 2.81 21.26 3.73
N CYS A 599 2.02 20.43 3.04
CA CYS A 599 2.11 18.98 3.16
C CYS A 599 3.55 18.44 3.01
N TYR A 600 4.46 19.18 2.37
CA TYR A 600 5.87 18.85 2.19
C TYR A 600 6.78 19.13 3.40
N VAL A 601 6.27 19.76 4.47
CA VAL A 601 7.06 20.24 5.63
C VAL A 601 6.50 19.68 6.96
N GLN A 602 5.71 18.61 6.89
CA GLN A 602 4.95 18.05 8.02
C GLN A 602 5.81 17.55 9.17
#